data_AF-A0A7J3BJ79-F1
#
_entry.id   AF-A0A7J3BJ79-F1
#
_cell.length_a   1.000
_cell.length_b   1.000
_cell.length_c   1.000
_cell.angle_alpha   90.00
_cell.angle_beta   90.00
_cell.angle_gamma   90.00
#
_symmetry.space_group_name_H-M   'P 1'
#
loop_
_entity.id
_entity.type
_entity.pdbx_description
1 polymer ?
#
loop_
_entity_poly.entity_id
_entity_poly.type
_entity_poly.pdbx_seq_one_letter_code
_entity_poly.pdbx_strand_id
1 'polypeptide(L)'
;MSSTITIYLLSERTIGRYFQITALGSILNMLSLQLRDKVLRGLERGSLTLTPAEFDELAKNLTDFLKNYISSKALGIRLYAAGRGDANILRGIGITISKGLLTYGNLIDYYQSGLLIRNAITTTHLPILLRAYVFSRYRDYAEEGDVNGATLYLALTGAIISVIAGGIRLGENTYELYLVPDTSIDSIKDSYLLYELLHDPKIKNRIQDYLMTFLRVEGLSFELSILLSILLRIYDTFKIYGSLPSLRGGSFEKFKLIGVVTEQRPLIVWEKPLSITHILMRLYGSRALRILEYLYGIASNLPRLTTSVSKLPDVLSQCTLSLIAYMETGSLDMLTYCSGNAVRILSTLDELCVEGNTTSCNIKSVLASLLRDMAYSLVS
;
A
#
# COMPACT_ATOMS: atom_id res chain seq x y z
N MET A 1 11.90 34.75 -22.12
CA MET A 1 10.60 34.08 -22.38
C MET A 1 10.31 33.17 -21.21
N SER A 2 9.23 33.40 -20.45
CA SER A 2 8.84 32.49 -19.36
C SER A 2 8.20 31.25 -20.01
N SER A 3 9.01 30.20 -20.21
CA SER A 3 8.54 28.93 -20.77
C SER A 3 7.63 28.24 -19.76
N THR A 4 6.35 28.10 -20.09
CA THR A 4 5.41 27.31 -19.29
C THR A 4 5.71 25.82 -19.43
N ILE A 5 5.54 25.07 -18.35
CA ILE A 5 5.65 23.61 -18.31
C ILE A 5 4.23 23.05 -18.28
N THR A 6 3.85 22.29 -19.30
CA THR A 6 2.55 21.62 -19.35
C THR A 6 2.71 20.16 -18.96
N ILE A 7 2.09 19.76 -17.86
CA ILE A 7 1.97 18.37 -17.43
C ILE A 7 0.69 17.82 -18.04
N TYR A 8 0.81 16.78 -18.85
CA TYR A 8 -0.36 16.08 -19.39
C TYR A 8 -0.74 14.95 -18.47
N LEU A 9 -2.03 14.79 -18.22
CA LEU A 9 -2.49 13.64 -17.47
C LEU A 9 -2.61 12.46 -18.41
N LEU A 10 -1.99 11.35 -18.03
CA LEU A 10 -1.99 10.14 -18.82
C LEU A 10 -3.42 9.62 -18.96
N SER A 11 -3.67 8.88 -20.03
CA SER A 11 -4.99 8.30 -20.29
C SER A 11 -5.43 7.41 -19.12
N GLU A 12 -6.72 7.42 -18.79
CA GLU A 12 -7.35 6.49 -17.83
C GLU A 12 -7.15 5.02 -18.21
N ARG A 13 -6.80 4.74 -19.47
CA ARG A 13 -6.40 3.40 -19.94
C ARG A 13 -5.02 2.97 -19.46
N THR A 14 -4.30 3.80 -18.71
CA THR A 14 -2.95 3.55 -18.19
C THR A 14 -2.96 3.56 -16.67
N ILE A 15 -2.12 2.73 -16.04
CA ILE A 15 -1.96 2.80 -14.58
C ILE A 15 -1.24 4.09 -14.17
N GLY A 16 -0.43 4.65 -15.09
CA GLY A 16 0.30 5.91 -14.87
C GLY A 16 -0.61 7.08 -14.49
N ARG A 17 -1.86 7.14 -14.99
CA ARG A 17 -2.85 8.15 -14.58
C ARG A 17 -3.11 8.12 -13.07
N TYR A 18 -3.33 6.92 -12.52
CA TYR A 18 -3.55 6.73 -11.08
C TYR A 18 -2.32 7.14 -10.27
N PHE A 19 -1.12 6.82 -10.76
CA PHE A 19 0.11 7.23 -10.11
C PHE A 19 0.30 8.76 -10.11
N GLN A 20 0.05 9.45 -11.23
CA GLN A 20 0.13 10.91 -11.23
C GLN A 20 -0.80 11.54 -10.19
N ILE A 21 -1.99 10.97 -10.03
CA ILE A 21 -2.97 11.43 -9.06
C ILE A 21 -2.50 11.11 -7.63
N THR A 22 -1.91 9.94 -7.38
CA THR A 22 -1.24 9.63 -6.11
C THR A 22 -0.22 10.70 -5.74
N ALA A 23 0.68 11.07 -6.67
CA ALA A 23 1.72 12.07 -6.40
C ALA A 23 1.10 13.44 -6.08
N LEU A 24 0.15 13.91 -6.90
CA LEU A 24 -0.48 15.20 -6.67
C LEU A 24 -1.29 15.22 -5.36
N GLY A 25 -2.01 14.13 -5.07
CA GLY A 25 -2.82 13.97 -3.86
C GLY A 25 -1.99 13.90 -2.59
N SER A 26 -0.79 13.30 -2.63
CA SER A 26 0.05 13.14 -1.43
C SER A 26 0.64 14.44 -0.89
N ILE A 27 0.71 15.48 -1.72
CA ILE A 27 1.27 16.80 -1.33
C ILE A 27 0.24 17.93 -1.41
N LEU A 28 -1.02 17.65 -1.73
CA LEU A 28 -2.03 18.66 -2.00
C LEU A 28 -2.19 19.67 -0.84
N ASN A 29 -2.07 19.19 0.39
CA ASN A 29 -2.13 19.99 1.63
C ASN A 29 -0.87 20.85 1.87
N MET A 30 0.27 20.51 1.25
CA MET A 30 1.56 21.21 1.36
C MET A 30 1.69 22.35 0.34
N LEU A 31 0.87 22.35 -0.71
CA LEU A 31 0.88 23.37 -1.76
C LEU A 31 0.25 24.68 -1.29
N SER A 32 0.73 25.80 -1.86
CA SER A 32 0.06 27.10 -1.77
C SER A 32 -1.39 27.01 -2.28
N LEU A 33 -2.30 27.84 -1.73
CA LEU A 33 -3.72 27.83 -2.12
C LEU A 33 -3.91 28.01 -3.64
N GLN A 34 -3.15 28.91 -4.24
CA GLN A 34 -3.21 29.17 -5.68
C GLN A 34 -2.79 27.94 -6.51
N LEU A 35 -1.70 27.27 -6.12
CA LEU A 35 -1.21 26.09 -6.83
C LEU A 35 -2.14 24.89 -6.59
N ARG A 36 -2.69 24.73 -5.39
CA ARG A 36 -3.71 23.73 -5.08
C ARG A 36 -4.94 23.86 -6.00
N ASP A 37 -5.47 25.06 -6.15
CA ASP A 37 -6.63 25.31 -7.03
C ASP A 37 -6.29 25.07 -8.51
N LYS A 38 -5.05 25.37 -8.93
CA LYS A 38 -4.56 25.03 -10.28
C LYS A 38 -4.48 23.52 -10.47
N VAL A 39 -3.94 22.78 -9.50
CA VAL A 39 -3.86 21.31 -9.56
C VAL A 39 -5.24 20.69 -9.68
N LEU A 40 -6.20 21.08 -8.82
CA LEU A 40 -7.57 20.54 -8.87
C LEU A 40 -8.26 20.82 -10.22
N ARG A 41 -8.18 22.04 -10.74
CA ARG A 41 -8.72 22.38 -12.07
C ARG A 41 -7.99 21.67 -13.20
N GLY A 42 -6.68 21.48 -13.07
CA GLY A 42 -5.88 20.75 -14.06
C GLY A 42 -6.26 19.28 -14.13
N LEU A 43 -6.57 18.68 -12.98
CA LEU A 43 -7.04 17.30 -12.87
C LEU A 43 -8.36 17.07 -13.64
N GLU A 44 -9.30 18.01 -13.54
CA GLU A 44 -10.56 18.02 -14.29
C GLU A 44 -10.35 18.22 -15.79
N ARG A 45 -9.41 19.09 -16.18
CA ARG A 45 -9.13 19.43 -17.59
C ARG A 45 -8.26 18.41 -18.33
N GLY A 46 -7.63 17.48 -17.62
CA GLY A 46 -6.68 16.53 -18.22
C GLY A 46 -5.25 17.07 -18.41
N SER A 47 -4.96 18.30 -17.97
CA SER A 47 -3.63 18.90 -18.08
C SER A 47 -3.41 20.02 -17.06
N LEU A 48 -2.18 20.20 -16.61
CA LEU A 48 -1.77 21.22 -15.66
C LEU A 48 -0.64 22.06 -16.27
N THR A 49 -0.91 23.35 -16.53
CA THR A 49 0.10 24.28 -17.04
C THR A 49 0.65 25.12 -15.88
N LEU A 50 1.95 25.03 -15.66
CA LEU A 50 2.67 25.68 -14.57
C LEU A 50 3.77 26.60 -15.11
N THR A 51 4.09 27.63 -14.33
CA THR A 51 5.38 28.32 -14.48
C THR A 51 6.52 27.43 -13.95
N PRO A 52 7.78 27.71 -14.34
CA PRO A 52 8.93 26.98 -13.78
C PRO A 52 9.00 27.02 -12.25
N ALA A 53 8.65 28.14 -11.63
CA ALA A 53 8.63 28.29 -10.18
C ALA A 53 7.54 27.44 -9.50
N GLU A 54 6.34 27.38 -10.10
CA GLU A 54 5.25 26.53 -9.59
C GLU A 54 5.57 25.04 -9.76
N PHE A 55 6.23 24.66 -10.86
CA PHE A 55 6.70 23.29 -11.03
C PHE A 55 7.80 22.92 -10.04
N ASP A 56 8.71 23.85 -9.76
CA ASP A 56 9.74 23.68 -8.72
C ASP A 56 9.12 23.52 -7.32
N GLU A 57 8.14 24.34 -6.95
CA GLU A 57 7.37 24.19 -5.70
C GLU A 57 6.75 22.79 -5.59
N LEU A 58 6.13 22.30 -6.66
CA LEU A 58 5.54 20.97 -6.72
C LEU A 58 6.59 19.88 -6.55
N ALA A 59 7.69 19.94 -7.31
CA ALA A 59 8.76 18.95 -7.28
C ALA A 59 9.49 18.92 -5.93
N LYS A 60 9.66 20.09 -5.30
CA LYS A 60 10.20 20.25 -3.95
C LYS A 60 9.33 19.56 -2.91
N ASN A 61 8.03 19.85 -2.89
CA ASN A 61 7.11 19.24 -1.95
C ASN A 61 7.05 17.71 -2.11
N LEU A 62 7.08 17.19 -3.35
CA LEU A 62 7.19 15.75 -3.58
C LEU A 62 8.50 15.17 -3.03
N THR A 63 9.62 15.85 -3.27
CA THR A 63 10.92 15.44 -2.74
C THR A 63 10.92 15.41 -1.22
N ASP A 64 10.34 16.43 -0.58
CA ASP A 64 10.24 16.52 0.87
C ASP A 64 9.32 15.42 1.42
N PHE A 65 8.20 15.13 0.75
CA PHE A 65 7.35 13.98 1.09
C PHE A 65 8.13 12.66 1.03
N LEU A 66 8.87 12.41 -0.07
CA LEU A 66 9.71 11.21 -0.21
C LEU A 66 10.76 11.12 0.91
N LYS A 67 11.40 12.23 1.30
CA LYS A 67 12.41 12.22 2.37
C LYS A 67 11.83 11.98 3.75
N ASN A 68 10.67 12.57 4.03
CA ASN A 68 10.10 12.61 5.37
C ASN A 68 9.25 11.39 5.70
N TYR A 69 8.57 10.82 4.69
CA TYR A 69 7.63 9.72 4.89
C TYR A 69 8.12 8.40 4.29
N ILE A 70 8.81 8.41 3.15
CA ILE A 70 9.24 7.16 2.53
C ILE A 70 10.53 6.65 3.21
N SER A 71 10.38 5.57 3.99
CA SER A 71 11.49 4.92 4.71
C SER A 71 12.64 4.53 3.77
N SER A 72 13.88 4.47 4.27
CA SER A 72 15.00 3.89 3.52
C SER A 72 14.84 2.40 3.20
N LYS A 73 13.92 1.73 3.88
CA LYS A 73 13.48 0.37 3.56
C LYS A 73 12.34 0.35 2.54
N ALA A 74 11.97 1.49 1.95
CA ALA A 74 10.89 1.52 0.98
C ALA A 74 11.18 0.63 -0.23
N LEU A 75 10.10 0.13 -0.81
CA LEU A 75 10.17 -0.80 -1.91
C LEU A 75 10.52 -0.04 -3.18
N GLY A 76 11.51 -0.58 -3.90
CA GLY A 76 11.75 -0.16 -5.27
C GLY A 76 10.71 -0.78 -6.20
N ILE A 77 10.47 -0.13 -7.32
CA ILE A 77 9.57 -0.62 -8.36
C ILE A 77 10.35 -1.30 -9.45
N ARG A 78 9.88 -2.47 -9.89
CA ARG A 78 10.50 -3.20 -10.97
C ARG A 78 10.38 -2.46 -12.30
N LEU A 79 11.49 -2.41 -13.01
CA LEU A 79 11.56 -1.93 -14.38
C LEU A 79 11.50 -3.10 -15.36
N TYR A 80 10.73 -2.93 -16.42
CA TYR A 80 10.52 -3.97 -17.42
C TYR A 80 11.54 -3.82 -18.55
N ALA A 81 12.11 -4.94 -18.98
CA ALA A 81 13.12 -4.99 -20.04
C ALA A 81 12.53 -5.13 -21.45
N ALA A 82 11.23 -5.43 -21.57
CA ALA A 82 10.58 -5.56 -22.86
C ALA A 82 10.65 -4.26 -23.68
N GLY A 83 10.54 -4.36 -25.01
CA GLY A 83 10.62 -3.21 -25.91
C GLY A 83 11.94 -2.45 -25.78
N ARG A 84 11.87 -1.13 -25.62
CA ARG A 84 13.06 -0.27 -25.41
C ARG A 84 13.70 -0.45 -24.03
N GLY A 85 12.99 -1.06 -23.09
CA GLY A 85 13.39 -1.24 -21.70
C GLY A 85 13.23 0.04 -20.88
N ASP A 86 12.49 -0.04 -19.77
CA ASP A 86 12.17 1.12 -18.93
C ASP A 86 13.44 1.83 -18.44
N ALA A 87 14.48 1.09 -18.05
CA ALA A 87 15.74 1.67 -17.60
C ALA A 87 16.43 2.54 -18.67
N ASN A 88 16.31 2.19 -19.95
CA ASN A 88 16.89 2.98 -21.04
C ASN A 88 16.07 4.26 -21.30
N ILE A 89 14.74 4.13 -21.25
CA ILE A 89 13.81 5.28 -21.35
C ILE A 89 14.12 6.31 -20.26
N LEU A 90 14.26 5.84 -19.01
CA LEU A 90 14.55 6.67 -17.85
C LEU A 90 15.96 7.29 -17.91
N ARG A 91 16.96 6.55 -18.42
CA ARG A 91 18.30 7.09 -18.68
C ARG A 91 18.26 8.25 -19.68
N GLY A 92 17.41 8.15 -20.71
CA GLY A 92 17.24 9.20 -21.72
C GLY A 92 16.82 10.57 -21.18
N ILE A 93 16.15 10.61 -20.03
CA ILE A 93 15.79 11.86 -19.33
C ILE A 93 16.71 12.19 -18.15
N GLY A 94 17.77 11.40 -17.92
CA GLY A 94 18.77 11.64 -16.87
C GLY A 94 18.53 10.89 -15.56
N ILE A 95 17.55 9.98 -15.48
CA ILE A 95 17.34 9.14 -14.29
C ILE A 95 18.22 7.90 -14.41
N THR A 96 19.23 7.79 -13.56
CA THR A 96 20.18 6.67 -13.57
C THR A 96 19.73 5.56 -12.62
N ILE A 97 19.65 4.33 -13.11
CA ILE A 97 19.13 3.17 -12.36
C ILE A 97 20.09 2.00 -12.49
N SER A 98 20.65 1.58 -11.35
CA SER A 98 21.78 0.64 -11.32
C SER A 98 21.36 -0.82 -11.14
N LYS A 99 20.17 -1.08 -10.58
CA LYS A 99 19.74 -2.44 -10.15
C LYS A 99 18.39 -2.88 -10.73
N GLY A 100 17.93 -2.26 -11.81
CA GLY A 100 16.62 -2.56 -12.42
C GLY A 100 15.40 -2.27 -11.52
N LEU A 101 15.64 -1.59 -10.40
CA LEU A 101 14.61 -1.11 -9.47
C LEU A 101 14.68 0.40 -9.44
N LEU A 102 13.56 1.07 -9.73
CA LEU A 102 13.41 2.49 -9.47
C LEU A 102 13.16 2.68 -7.97
N THR A 103 13.95 3.53 -7.33
CA THR A 103 13.82 3.85 -5.90
C THR A 103 13.48 5.32 -5.70
N TYR A 104 12.96 5.66 -4.52
CA TYR A 104 12.70 7.05 -4.15
C TYR A 104 13.98 7.91 -4.22
N GLY A 105 15.15 7.34 -3.88
CA GLY A 105 16.44 8.02 -3.99
C GLY A 105 16.77 8.46 -5.42
N ASN A 106 16.46 7.64 -6.42
CA ASN A 106 16.67 8.01 -7.83
C ASN A 106 15.86 9.25 -8.23
N LEU A 107 14.64 9.40 -7.71
CA LEU A 107 13.77 10.55 -8.00
C LEU A 107 14.23 11.81 -7.26
N ILE A 108 14.68 11.65 -6.01
CA ILE A 108 15.29 12.74 -5.23
C ILE A 108 16.54 13.26 -5.94
N ASP A 109 17.45 12.38 -6.34
CA ASP A 109 18.69 12.75 -7.02
C ASP A 109 18.41 13.44 -8.36
N TYR A 110 17.38 12.98 -9.09
CA TYR A 110 16.96 13.58 -10.34
C TYR A 110 16.48 15.03 -10.19
N TYR A 111 15.74 15.32 -9.12
CA TYR A 111 15.36 16.69 -8.77
C TYR A 111 16.56 17.52 -8.27
N GLN A 112 17.33 16.99 -7.31
CA GLN A 112 18.42 17.73 -6.66
C GLN A 112 19.59 18.07 -7.59
N SER A 113 19.85 17.25 -8.61
CA SER A 113 20.83 17.54 -9.65
C SER A 113 20.39 18.65 -10.63
N GLY A 114 19.14 19.15 -10.51
CA GLY A 114 18.55 20.12 -11.42
C GLY A 114 18.16 19.53 -12.78
N LEU A 115 18.38 18.23 -13.00
CA LEU A 115 18.05 17.55 -14.25
C LEU A 115 16.55 17.51 -14.49
N LEU A 116 15.73 17.33 -13.45
CA LEU A 116 14.28 17.40 -13.56
C LEU A 116 13.81 18.71 -14.20
N ILE A 117 14.30 19.85 -13.70
CA ILE A 117 13.89 21.16 -14.18
C ILE A 117 14.37 21.38 -15.62
N ARG A 118 15.62 20.99 -15.93
CA ARG A 118 16.18 21.10 -17.29
C ARG A 118 15.45 20.23 -18.30
N ASN A 119 14.99 19.05 -17.89
CA ASN A 119 14.37 18.06 -18.76
C ASN A 119 12.83 18.03 -18.64
N ALA A 120 12.22 18.99 -17.95
CA ALA A 120 10.78 19.00 -17.66
C ALA A 120 9.93 18.94 -18.93
N ILE A 121 10.35 19.61 -20.00
CA ILE A 121 9.68 19.64 -21.31
C ILE A 121 10.28 18.63 -22.31
N THR A 122 11.39 17.98 -21.97
CA THR A 122 12.03 16.98 -22.84
C THR A 122 11.09 15.80 -23.00
N THR A 123 10.86 15.41 -24.25
CA THR A 123 9.98 14.30 -24.61
C THR A 123 10.76 12.98 -24.59
N THR A 124 10.14 11.93 -24.06
CA THR A 124 10.65 10.57 -24.02
C THR A 124 9.49 9.58 -24.19
N HIS A 125 9.80 8.30 -24.37
CA HIS A 125 8.77 7.26 -24.45
C HIS A 125 8.15 6.98 -23.08
N LEU A 126 6.90 6.53 -23.08
CA LEU A 126 6.22 6.12 -21.85
C LEU A 126 6.70 4.72 -21.40
N PRO A 127 7.24 4.57 -20.17
CA PRO A 127 7.63 3.26 -19.63
C PRO A 127 6.49 2.24 -19.65
N ILE A 128 6.86 0.97 -19.87
CA ILE A 128 5.98 -0.19 -19.92
C ILE A 128 5.20 -0.36 -18.61
N LEU A 129 5.85 -0.15 -17.47
CA LEU A 129 5.20 -0.13 -16.16
C LEU A 129 3.92 0.73 -16.18
N LEU A 130 4.01 1.95 -16.69
CA LEU A 130 2.90 2.91 -16.68
C LEU A 130 1.76 2.49 -17.61
N ARG A 131 2.03 1.58 -18.56
CA ARG A 131 1.09 1.05 -19.55
C ARG A 131 0.45 -0.27 -19.13
N ALA A 132 0.61 -0.74 -17.88
CA ALA A 132 0.11 -2.05 -17.43
C ALA A 132 -1.36 -2.33 -17.81
N TYR A 133 -2.27 -1.37 -17.66
CA TYR A 133 -3.67 -1.54 -18.09
C TYR A 133 -3.84 -1.77 -19.60
N VAL A 134 -3.03 -1.13 -20.44
CA VAL A 134 -3.08 -1.30 -21.90
C VAL A 134 -2.78 -2.75 -22.27
N PHE A 135 -1.73 -3.34 -21.69
CA PHE A 135 -1.37 -4.74 -21.95
C PHE A 135 -2.37 -5.74 -21.37
N SER A 136 -3.10 -5.34 -20.33
CA SER A 136 -4.04 -6.21 -19.63
C SER A 136 -5.43 -6.20 -20.25
N ARG A 137 -5.97 -5.02 -20.59
CA ARG A 137 -7.37 -4.83 -21.02
C ARG A 137 -7.53 -4.33 -22.46
N TYR A 138 -6.50 -3.72 -23.06
CA TYR A 138 -6.61 -3.03 -24.36
C TYR A 138 -5.52 -3.45 -25.35
N ARG A 139 -5.26 -4.77 -25.43
CA ARG A 139 -4.11 -5.37 -26.15
C ARG A 139 -3.95 -4.89 -27.60
N ASP A 140 -5.04 -4.49 -28.26
CA ASP A 140 -5.07 -4.11 -29.68
C ASP A 140 -4.83 -2.61 -29.95
N TYR A 141 -4.62 -1.77 -28.93
CA TYR A 141 -4.50 -0.29 -29.07
C TYR A 141 -3.16 0.29 -28.59
N ALA A 142 -2.09 -0.50 -28.62
CA ALA A 142 -0.85 -0.17 -27.94
C ALA A 142 0.14 0.67 -28.79
N GLU A 143 -0.21 1.88 -29.19
CA GLU A 143 0.83 2.82 -29.68
C GLU A 143 1.83 3.15 -28.55
N GLU A 144 3.12 3.24 -28.88
CA GLU A 144 4.14 3.82 -27.99
C GLU A 144 3.82 5.31 -27.82
N GLY A 145 3.21 5.67 -26.68
CA GLY A 145 2.95 7.07 -26.36
C GLY A 145 4.21 7.78 -25.90
N ASP A 146 4.40 9.01 -26.36
CA ASP A 146 5.44 9.91 -25.87
C ASP A 146 4.93 10.79 -24.72
N VAL A 147 5.83 11.20 -23.85
CA VAL A 147 5.55 11.91 -22.60
C VAL A 147 6.71 12.84 -22.25
N ASN A 148 6.41 14.00 -21.66
CA ASN A 148 7.46 14.91 -21.19
C ASN A 148 8.00 14.54 -19.80
N GLY A 149 9.20 15.01 -19.49
CA GLY A 149 9.89 14.70 -18.23
C GLY A 149 9.09 15.05 -16.98
N ALA A 150 8.36 16.17 -16.96
CA ALA A 150 7.52 16.57 -15.83
C ALA A 150 6.35 15.60 -15.59
N THR A 151 5.68 15.20 -16.68
CA THR A 151 4.58 14.22 -16.66
C THR A 151 5.07 12.87 -16.17
N LEU A 152 6.23 12.43 -16.68
CA LEU A 152 6.85 11.17 -16.30
C LEU A 152 7.30 11.19 -14.84
N TYR A 153 7.94 12.25 -14.37
CA TYR A 153 8.36 12.39 -12.98
C TYR A 153 7.20 12.24 -11.99
N LEU A 154 6.05 12.86 -12.28
CA LEU A 154 4.85 12.72 -11.46
C LEU A 154 4.35 11.27 -11.41
N ALA A 155 4.28 10.61 -12.56
CA ALA A 155 3.83 9.22 -12.63
C ALA A 155 4.78 8.28 -11.89
N LEU A 156 6.09 8.46 -12.02
CA LEU A 156 7.08 7.65 -11.32
C LEU A 156 7.07 7.87 -9.82
N THR A 157 6.95 9.14 -9.38
CA THR A 157 6.88 9.49 -7.97
C THR A 157 5.64 8.88 -7.31
N GLY A 158 4.49 8.98 -7.97
CA GLY A 158 3.27 8.39 -7.43
C GLY A 158 3.27 6.87 -7.43
N ALA A 159 3.98 6.23 -8.36
CA ALA A 159 4.20 4.79 -8.32
C ALA A 159 4.97 4.39 -7.05
N ILE A 160 5.99 5.17 -6.66
CA ILE A 160 6.80 4.93 -5.45
C ILE A 160 5.98 5.15 -4.18
N ILE A 161 5.08 6.14 -4.18
CA ILE A 161 4.21 6.42 -3.04
C ILE A 161 3.09 5.37 -2.92
N SER A 162 2.59 4.82 -4.02
CA SER A 162 1.47 3.87 -3.99
C SER A 162 1.87 2.42 -3.74
N VAL A 163 3.13 2.04 -3.96
CA VAL A 163 3.56 0.64 -3.74
C VAL A 163 3.52 0.30 -2.24
N ILE A 164 2.72 -0.71 -1.89
CA ILE A 164 2.56 -1.18 -0.50
C ILE A 164 3.28 -2.51 -0.24
N ALA A 165 3.50 -3.30 -1.29
CA ALA A 165 4.27 -4.54 -1.23
C ALA A 165 4.79 -4.94 -2.63
N GLY A 166 5.94 -5.57 -2.70
CA GLY A 166 6.57 -5.97 -3.96
C GLY A 166 7.41 -7.25 -3.84
N GLY A 167 7.55 -7.96 -4.95
CA GLY A 167 8.31 -9.21 -5.01
C GLY A 167 7.64 -10.38 -4.29
N ILE A 168 6.31 -10.36 -4.14
CA ILE A 168 5.58 -11.41 -3.44
C ILE A 168 5.41 -12.60 -4.38
N ARG A 169 6.07 -13.72 -4.10
CA ARG A 169 5.93 -14.95 -4.89
C ARG A 169 4.76 -15.79 -4.39
N LEU A 170 3.76 -16.03 -5.23
CA LEU A 170 2.65 -16.94 -4.98
C LEU A 170 2.55 -17.92 -6.15
N GLY A 171 2.90 -19.18 -5.90
CA GLY A 171 3.07 -20.18 -6.94
C GLY A 171 4.17 -19.77 -7.94
N GLU A 172 3.82 -19.73 -9.22
CA GLU A 172 4.72 -19.36 -10.31
C GLU A 172 4.80 -17.83 -10.52
N ASN A 173 3.85 -17.07 -9.98
CA ASN A 173 3.71 -15.64 -10.23
C ASN A 173 4.38 -14.80 -9.14
N THR A 174 4.92 -13.66 -9.54
CA THR A 174 5.46 -12.64 -8.63
C THR A 174 4.64 -11.37 -8.74
N TYR A 175 4.12 -10.89 -7.61
CA TYR A 175 3.19 -9.77 -7.53
C TYR A 175 3.84 -8.50 -6.96
N GLU A 176 3.41 -7.37 -7.50
CA GLU A 176 3.52 -6.03 -6.91
C GLU A 176 2.11 -5.50 -6.60
N LEU A 177 1.97 -4.85 -5.46
CA LEU A 177 0.70 -4.33 -4.95
C LEU A 177 0.78 -2.82 -4.84
N TYR A 178 -0.22 -2.16 -5.41
CA TYR A 178 -0.34 -0.71 -5.39
C TYR A 178 -1.67 -0.32 -4.74
N LEU A 179 -1.64 0.72 -3.92
CA LEU A 179 -2.83 1.37 -3.37
C LEU A 179 -2.91 2.79 -3.94
N VAL A 180 -3.92 3.05 -4.76
CA VAL A 180 -4.06 4.29 -5.54
C VAL A 180 -5.44 4.93 -5.33
N PRO A 181 -5.61 6.25 -5.50
CA PRO A 181 -6.93 6.87 -5.45
C PRO A 181 -7.77 6.46 -6.67
N ASP A 182 -9.09 6.43 -6.52
CA ASP A 182 -10.04 6.12 -7.60
C ASP A 182 -10.21 7.25 -8.63
N THR A 183 -9.46 8.35 -8.48
CA THR A 183 -9.48 9.60 -9.26
C THR A 183 -10.60 10.59 -8.94
N SER A 184 -11.50 10.27 -8.01
CA SER A 184 -12.49 11.23 -7.51
C SER A 184 -11.83 12.38 -6.76
N ILE A 185 -12.44 13.57 -6.79
CA ILE A 185 -11.92 14.75 -6.08
C ILE A 185 -11.73 14.46 -4.58
N ASP A 186 -12.61 13.64 -4.00
CA ASP A 186 -12.52 13.27 -2.59
C ASP A 186 -11.33 12.37 -2.30
N SER A 187 -11.06 11.33 -3.11
CA SER A 187 -9.87 10.49 -2.89
C SER A 187 -8.57 11.27 -3.08
N ILE A 188 -8.57 12.26 -3.97
CA ILE A 188 -7.43 13.17 -4.17
C ILE A 188 -7.20 14.06 -2.95
N LYS A 189 -8.27 14.63 -2.38
CA LYS A 189 -8.20 15.45 -1.17
C LYS A 189 -7.76 14.65 0.05
N ASP A 190 -8.18 13.39 0.15
CA ASP A 190 -7.86 12.52 1.30
C ASP A 190 -6.55 11.73 1.11
N SER A 191 -5.91 11.81 -0.06
CA SER A 191 -4.69 11.06 -0.38
C SER A 191 -3.54 11.36 0.58
N TYR A 192 -3.33 12.62 0.97
CA TYR A 192 -2.24 12.98 1.89
C TYR A 192 -2.38 12.22 3.23
N LEU A 193 -3.59 12.16 3.80
CA LEU A 193 -3.84 11.45 5.07
C LEU A 193 -3.54 9.97 4.96
N LEU A 194 -3.99 9.35 3.87
CA LEU A 194 -3.77 7.94 3.65
C LEU A 194 -2.26 7.65 3.52
N TYR A 195 -1.54 8.36 2.66
CA TYR A 195 -0.12 8.07 2.42
C TYR A 195 0.78 8.43 3.59
N GLU A 196 0.47 9.48 4.36
CA GLU A 196 1.17 9.76 5.62
C GLU A 196 1.01 8.59 6.61
N LEU A 197 -0.20 8.03 6.73
CA LEU A 197 -0.47 6.87 7.58
C LEU A 197 0.29 5.62 7.08
N LEU A 198 0.16 5.30 5.79
CA LEU A 198 0.76 4.08 5.23
C LEU A 198 2.30 4.10 5.31
N HIS A 199 2.91 5.29 5.24
CA HIS A 199 4.36 5.44 5.21
C HIS A 199 4.96 6.01 6.49
N ASP A 200 4.18 6.33 7.53
CA ASP A 200 4.69 6.88 8.79
C ASP A 200 6.01 6.20 9.27
N PRO A 201 7.12 6.94 9.34
CA PRO A 201 8.43 6.38 9.67
C PRO A 201 8.55 5.93 11.13
N LYS A 202 7.66 6.37 12.03
CA LYS A 202 7.62 5.93 13.44
C LYS A 202 7.11 4.50 13.56
N ILE A 203 6.37 4.01 12.57
CA ILE A 203 5.79 2.67 12.57
C ILE A 203 6.80 1.71 11.93
N LYS A 204 7.40 0.86 12.78
CA LYS A 204 8.52 -0.01 12.41
C LYS A 204 8.21 -1.03 11.30
N ASN A 205 7.02 -1.63 11.34
CA ASN A 205 6.63 -2.69 10.40
C ASN A 205 5.93 -2.07 9.19
N ARG A 206 6.39 -2.43 7.99
CA ARG A 206 5.73 -2.07 6.73
C ARG A 206 4.56 -3.01 6.48
N ILE A 207 3.66 -2.61 5.58
CA ILE A 207 2.55 -3.46 5.11
C ILE A 207 3.08 -4.78 4.55
N GLN A 208 4.20 -4.76 3.81
CA GLN A 208 4.85 -5.99 3.33
C GLN A 208 5.30 -6.92 4.47
N ASP A 209 5.78 -6.40 5.60
CA ASP A 209 6.24 -7.22 6.72
C ASP A 209 5.05 -7.95 7.38
N TYR A 210 3.91 -7.28 7.50
CA TYR A 210 2.63 -7.87 7.91
C TYR A 210 2.14 -8.92 6.91
N LEU A 211 2.16 -8.60 5.62
CA LEU A 211 1.65 -9.46 4.57
C LEU A 211 2.43 -10.77 4.49
N MET A 212 3.76 -10.71 4.53
CA MET A 212 4.60 -11.91 4.53
C MET A 212 4.39 -12.78 5.77
N THR A 213 3.88 -12.21 6.87
CA THR A 213 3.53 -12.96 8.07
C THR A 213 2.20 -13.69 7.88
N PHE A 214 1.16 -13.01 7.41
CA PHE A 214 -0.16 -13.63 7.19
C PHE A 214 -0.18 -14.64 6.05
N LEU A 215 0.63 -14.45 5.00
CA LEU A 215 0.73 -15.43 3.91
C LEU A 215 1.30 -16.80 4.35
N ARG A 216 1.88 -16.90 5.54
CA ARG A 216 2.34 -18.17 6.12
C ARG A 216 1.24 -18.93 6.85
N VAL A 217 0.09 -18.32 7.09
CA VAL A 217 -1.04 -18.95 7.75
C VAL A 217 -1.84 -19.71 6.70
N GLU A 218 -1.75 -21.04 6.73
CA GLU A 218 -2.50 -21.90 5.81
C GLU A 218 -4.02 -21.64 5.93
N GLY A 219 -4.70 -21.55 4.79
CA GLY A 219 -6.15 -21.27 4.73
C GLY A 219 -6.54 -19.79 4.66
N LEU A 220 -5.62 -18.83 4.84
CA LEU A 220 -5.90 -17.43 4.54
C LEU A 220 -5.70 -17.15 3.05
N SER A 221 -6.66 -16.43 2.44
CA SER A 221 -6.50 -15.96 1.06
C SER A 221 -5.50 -14.81 0.96
N PHE A 222 -4.98 -14.58 -0.25
CA PHE A 222 -4.05 -13.48 -0.50
C PHE A 222 -4.71 -12.12 -0.22
N GLU A 223 -5.94 -11.92 -0.69
CA GLU A 223 -6.71 -10.70 -0.48
C GLU A 223 -6.97 -10.43 0.99
N LEU A 224 -7.30 -11.47 1.76
CA LEU A 224 -7.52 -11.34 3.19
C LEU A 224 -6.24 -10.96 3.92
N SER A 225 -5.11 -11.53 3.51
CA SER A 225 -3.80 -11.20 4.06
C SER A 225 -3.42 -9.73 3.79
N ILE A 226 -3.74 -9.20 2.59
CA ILE A 226 -3.53 -7.79 2.25
C ILE A 226 -4.40 -6.90 3.15
N LEU A 227 -5.68 -7.23 3.28
CA LEU A 227 -6.65 -6.51 4.11
C LEU A 227 -6.16 -6.39 5.56
N LEU A 228 -5.81 -7.52 6.18
CA LEU A 228 -5.31 -7.58 7.55
C LEU A 228 -4.02 -6.77 7.73
N SER A 229 -3.14 -6.78 6.73
CA SER A 229 -1.88 -6.04 6.77
C SER A 229 -2.10 -4.53 6.75
N ILE A 230 -3.07 -4.05 5.96
CA ILE A 230 -3.44 -2.63 5.92
C ILE A 230 -4.14 -2.24 7.23
N LEU A 231 -5.04 -3.07 7.74
CA LEU A 231 -5.73 -2.83 9.01
C LEU A 231 -4.75 -2.73 10.19
N LEU A 232 -3.75 -3.63 10.27
CA LEU A 232 -2.68 -3.55 11.26
C LEU A 232 -1.86 -2.28 11.13
N ARG A 233 -1.51 -1.88 9.90
CA ARG A 233 -0.75 -0.65 9.66
C ARG A 233 -1.52 0.59 10.16
N ILE A 234 -2.82 0.64 9.90
CA ILE A 234 -3.71 1.69 10.41
C ILE A 234 -3.78 1.65 11.94
N TYR A 235 -3.91 0.46 12.51
CA TYR A 235 -4.00 0.29 13.95
C TYR A 235 -2.71 0.69 14.69
N ASP A 236 -1.52 0.34 14.19
CA ASP A 236 -0.28 0.82 14.80
C ASP A 236 -0.18 2.34 14.76
N THR A 237 -0.63 2.95 13.67
CA THR A 237 -0.67 4.42 13.56
C THR A 237 -1.59 5.00 14.63
N PHE A 238 -2.78 4.42 14.79
CA PHE A 238 -3.70 4.78 15.87
C PHE A 238 -3.06 4.68 17.26
N LYS A 239 -2.28 3.62 17.54
CA LYS A 239 -1.61 3.48 18.84
C LYS A 239 -0.62 4.59 19.15
N ILE A 240 0.07 5.13 18.13
CA ILE A 240 1.02 6.21 18.31
C ILE A 240 0.31 7.55 18.55
N TYR A 241 -0.78 7.83 17.83
CA TYR A 241 -1.43 9.15 17.84
C TYR A 241 -2.70 9.23 18.70
N GLY A 242 -3.20 8.12 19.22
CA GLY A 242 -4.38 8.06 20.10
C GLY A 242 -5.71 8.37 19.42
N SER A 243 -5.72 8.58 18.10
CA SER A 243 -6.92 8.87 17.31
C SER A 243 -6.78 8.28 15.91
N LEU A 244 -7.90 7.81 15.35
CA LEU A 244 -7.93 7.43 13.94
C LEU A 244 -7.93 8.74 13.16
N PRO A 245 -7.05 8.93 12.17
CA PRO A 245 -7.14 10.08 11.29
C PRO A 245 -8.56 10.16 10.73
N SER A 246 -9.17 11.35 10.78
CA SER A 246 -10.54 11.56 10.33
C SER A 246 -10.62 11.45 8.81
N LEU A 247 -10.58 10.24 8.32
CA LEU A 247 -10.95 9.91 6.96
C LEU A 247 -12.48 10.01 6.91
N ARG A 248 -12.98 11.05 6.25
CA ARG A 248 -14.43 11.35 6.17
C ARG A 248 -15.14 10.07 5.74
N GLY A 249 -16.10 9.61 6.54
CA GLY A 249 -16.68 8.26 6.45
C GLY A 249 -16.91 7.80 5.01
N GLY A 250 -16.18 6.76 4.60
CA GLY A 250 -16.24 6.18 3.26
C GLY A 250 -15.06 6.56 2.33
N SER A 251 -14.03 7.27 2.82
CA SER A 251 -12.92 7.67 1.95
C SER A 251 -11.99 6.52 1.57
N PHE A 252 -11.83 5.49 2.41
CA PHE A 252 -11.00 4.33 2.06
C PHE A 252 -11.54 3.58 0.83
N GLU A 253 -12.86 3.47 0.69
CA GLU A 253 -13.51 2.82 -0.46
C GLU A 253 -13.24 3.57 -1.78
N LYS A 254 -12.82 4.84 -1.72
CA LYS A 254 -12.39 5.65 -2.86
C LYS A 254 -10.93 5.43 -3.22
N PHE A 255 -10.26 4.46 -2.60
CA PHE A 255 -8.95 3.96 -3.00
C PHE A 255 -9.06 2.53 -3.50
N LYS A 256 -8.17 2.18 -4.41
CA LYS A 256 -8.15 0.91 -5.11
C LYS A 256 -6.84 0.19 -4.83
N LEU A 257 -6.97 -1.09 -4.50
CA LEU A 257 -5.87 -2.04 -4.50
C LEU A 257 -5.74 -2.61 -5.92
N ILE A 258 -4.53 -2.56 -6.47
CA ILE A 258 -4.19 -3.09 -7.78
C ILE A 258 -3.10 -4.14 -7.61
N GLY A 259 -3.38 -5.36 -8.06
CA GLY A 259 -2.41 -6.44 -8.15
C GLY A 259 -1.79 -6.52 -9.55
N VAL A 260 -0.47 -6.36 -9.63
CA VAL A 260 0.30 -6.45 -10.88
C VAL A 260 1.20 -7.68 -10.83
N VAL A 261 1.05 -8.57 -11.81
CA VAL A 261 2.01 -9.67 -12.04
C VAL A 261 3.19 -9.15 -12.84
N THR A 262 4.40 -9.44 -12.34
CA THR A 262 5.67 -8.92 -12.84
C THR A 262 6.34 -9.86 -13.85
N GLU A 263 5.67 -10.12 -14.96
CA GLU A 263 6.19 -10.91 -16.10
C GLU A 263 7.11 -10.08 -17.03
N GLN A 264 7.37 -10.53 -18.26
CA GLN A 264 8.07 -9.71 -19.28
C GLN A 264 7.33 -8.40 -19.57
N ARG A 265 6.00 -8.40 -19.48
CA ARG A 265 5.14 -7.21 -19.49
C ARG A 265 4.25 -7.24 -18.24
N PRO A 266 3.99 -6.09 -17.60
CA PRO A 266 3.14 -6.02 -16.43
C PRO A 266 1.69 -6.35 -16.80
N LEU A 267 1.07 -7.22 -16.01
CA LEU A 267 -0.34 -7.58 -16.17
C LEU A 267 -1.10 -7.29 -14.88
N ILE A 268 -2.17 -6.51 -15.00
CA ILE A 268 -3.11 -6.25 -13.90
C ILE A 268 -4.07 -7.43 -13.84
N VAL A 269 -3.92 -8.22 -12.79
CA VAL A 269 -4.70 -9.44 -12.57
C VAL A 269 -5.99 -9.19 -11.82
N TRP A 270 -6.02 -8.19 -10.95
CA TRP A 270 -7.19 -7.81 -10.18
C TRP A 270 -7.08 -6.36 -9.70
N GLU A 271 -8.25 -5.78 -9.48
CA GLU A 271 -8.46 -4.41 -9.00
C GLU A 271 -9.68 -4.44 -8.07
N LYS A 272 -9.54 -3.96 -6.84
CA LYS A 272 -10.64 -3.94 -5.85
C LYS A 272 -10.62 -2.65 -5.03
N PRO A 273 -11.78 -2.09 -4.64
CA PRO A 273 -11.81 -0.99 -3.68
C PRO A 273 -11.25 -1.44 -2.32
N LEU A 274 -10.65 -0.51 -1.57
CA LEU A 274 -10.20 -0.75 -0.21
C LEU A 274 -11.39 -0.62 0.75
N SER A 275 -12.25 -1.63 0.75
CA SER A 275 -13.48 -1.70 1.56
C SER A 275 -13.20 -1.99 3.03
N ILE A 276 -12.63 -1.02 3.77
CA ILE A 276 -12.24 -1.18 5.17
C ILE A 276 -12.92 -0.22 6.14
N THR A 277 -13.65 0.80 5.67
CA THR A 277 -14.22 1.81 6.57
C THR A 277 -15.16 1.17 7.59
N HIS A 278 -16.07 0.31 7.13
CA HIS A 278 -17.02 -0.37 8.01
C HIS A 278 -16.32 -1.28 9.03
N ILE A 279 -15.28 -2.01 8.59
CA ILE A 279 -14.47 -2.88 9.44
C ILE A 279 -13.78 -2.07 10.54
N LEU A 280 -13.11 -0.98 10.17
CA LEU A 280 -12.41 -0.10 11.11
C LEU A 280 -13.36 0.55 12.13
N MET A 281 -14.50 1.06 11.67
CA MET A 281 -15.50 1.68 12.55
C MET A 281 -16.06 0.67 13.56
N ARG A 282 -16.33 -0.55 13.13
CA ARG A 282 -16.81 -1.61 14.01
C ARG A 282 -15.76 -2.03 15.03
N LEU A 283 -14.54 -2.29 14.57
CA LEU A 283 -13.41 -2.64 15.45
C LEU A 283 -13.13 -1.57 16.50
N TYR A 284 -13.22 -0.29 16.10
CA TYR A 284 -13.03 0.83 17.00
C TYR A 284 -14.16 0.89 18.04
N GLY A 285 -15.42 0.82 17.59
CA GLY A 285 -16.60 0.86 18.47
C GLY A 285 -16.63 -0.29 19.48
N SER A 286 -16.25 -1.50 19.07
CA SER A 286 -16.22 -2.69 19.94
C SER A 286 -14.92 -2.87 20.71
N ARG A 287 -13.99 -1.89 20.67
CA ARG A 287 -12.64 -1.96 21.27
C ARG A 287 -11.84 -3.20 20.85
N ALA A 288 -12.15 -3.76 19.68
CA ALA A 288 -11.60 -5.02 19.19
C ALA A 288 -10.37 -4.82 18.29
N LEU A 289 -9.91 -3.58 18.05
CA LEU A 289 -8.72 -3.32 17.23
C LEU A 289 -7.48 -4.10 17.72
N ARG A 290 -7.34 -4.28 19.04
CA ARG A 290 -6.24 -5.04 19.66
C ARG A 290 -6.23 -6.52 19.30
N ILE A 291 -7.36 -7.07 18.86
CA ILE A 291 -7.46 -8.46 18.39
C ILE A 291 -6.54 -8.69 17.17
N LEU A 292 -6.42 -7.70 16.28
CA LEU A 292 -5.53 -7.79 15.11
C LEU A 292 -4.07 -8.01 15.53
N GLU A 293 -3.63 -7.33 16.59
CA GLU A 293 -2.28 -7.48 17.15
C GLU A 293 -2.01 -8.87 17.69
N TYR A 294 -3.00 -9.47 18.37
CA TYR A 294 -2.86 -10.83 18.87
C TYR A 294 -2.78 -11.85 17.73
N LEU A 295 -3.62 -11.71 16.70
CA LEU A 295 -3.55 -12.56 15.52
C LEU A 295 -2.18 -12.45 14.83
N TYR A 296 -1.65 -11.24 14.69
CA TYR A 296 -0.29 -11.04 14.18
C TYR A 296 0.78 -11.65 15.09
N GLY A 297 0.66 -11.49 16.41
CA GLY A 297 1.56 -12.08 17.39
C GLY A 297 1.62 -13.60 17.29
N ILE A 298 0.49 -14.26 17.09
CA ILE A 298 0.42 -15.72 16.88
C ILE A 298 1.02 -16.08 15.52
N ALA A 299 0.61 -15.39 14.44
CA ALA A 299 1.09 -15.64 13.08
C ALA A 299 2.61 -15.49 12.94
N SER A 300 3.20 -14.49 13.58
CA SER A 300 4.65 -14.23 13.54
C SER A 300 5.49 -15.32 14.20
N ASN A 301 4.92 -16.08 15.14
CA ASN A 301 5.59 -17.19 15.82
C ASN A 301 5.26 -18.56 15.23
N LEU A 302 4.36 -18.64 14.24
CA LEU A 302 3.91 -19.89 13.62
C LEU A 302 5.07 -20.81 13.18
N PRO A 303 6.12 -20.32 12.47
CA PRO A 303 7.20 -21.20 11.97
C PRO A 303 8.00 -21.92 13.06
N ARG A 304 7.92 -21.44 14.31
CA ARG A 304 8.65 -22.01 15.44
C ARG A 304 7.86 -23.09 16.18
N LEU A 305 6.56 -23.22 15.89
CA LEU A 305 5.65 -24.10 16.63
C LEU A 305 4.85 -25.07 15.76
N THR A 306 4.84 -24.91 14.43
CA THR A 306 4.05 -25.80 13.56
C THR A 306 4.43 -27.29 13.71
N THR A 307 5.67 -27.59 14.06
CA THR A 307 6.13 -28.97 14.31
C THR A 307 5.68 -29.52 15.67
N SER A 308 5.55 -28.67 16.68
CA SER A 308 5.17 -29.06 18.05
C SER A 308 3.65 -28.95 18.29
N VAL A 309 2.96 -28.10 17.52
CA VAL A 309 1.52 -27.85 17.62
C VAL A 309 0.93 -27.81 16.21
N SER A 310 0.75 -28.99 15.62
CA SER A 310 0.31 -29.14 14.21
C SER A 310 -1.04 -28.49 13.90
N LYS A 311 -1.93 -28.35 14.88
CA LYS A 311 -3.25 -27.70 14.73
C LYS A 311 -3.22 -26.17 14.82
N LEU A 312 -2.09 -25.57 15.20
CA LEU A 312 -2.00 -24.12 15.40
C LEU A 312 -2.28 -23.29 14.13
N PRO A 313 -1.79 -23.67 12.93
CA PRO A 313 -2.13 -22.97 11.69
C PRO A 313 -3.63 -22.96 11.42
N ASP A 314 -4.29 -24.12 11.54
CA ASP A 314 -5.74 -24.25 11.33
C ASP A 314 -6.55 -23.40 12.31
N VAL A 315 -6.19 -23.43 13.59
CA VAL A 315 -6.86 -22.63 14.63
C VAL A 315 -6.68 -21.14 14.34
N LEU A 316 -5.47 -20.70 14.00
CA LEU A 316 -5.20 -19.31 13.66
C LEU A 316 -5.99 -18.86 12.43
N SER A 317 -6.04 -19.70 11.40
CA SER A 317 -6.79 -19.47 10.17
C SER A 317 -8.29 -19.31 10.44
N GLN A 318 -8.87 -20.27 11.15
CA GLN A 318 -10.28 -20.25 11.55
C GLN A 318 -10.60 -19.06 12.45
N CYS A 319 -9.74 -18.74 13.42
CA CYS A 319 -9.91 -17.57 14.26
C CYS A 319 -9.88 -16.27 13.48
N THR A 320 -8.97 -16.16 12.52
CA THR A 320 -8.86 -14.98 11.65
C THR A 320 -10.09 -14.83 10.77
N LEU A 321 -10.56 -15.92 10.15
CA LEU A 321 -11.77 -15.93 9.33
C LEU A 321 -13.02 -15.57 10.15
N SER A 322 -13.16 -16.15 11.34
CA SER A 322 -14.25 -15.83 12.26
C SER A 322 -14.21 -14.38 12.74
N LEU A 323 -13.02 -13.82 13.01
CA LEU A 323 -12.91 -12.41 13.34
C LEU A 323 -13.37 -11.55 12.16
N ILE A 324 -12.97 -11.87 10.94
CA ILE A 324 -13.38 -11.14 9.73
C ILE A 324 -14.89 -11.23 9.54
N ALA A 325 -15.47 -12.43 9.68
CA ALA A 325 -16.92 -12.61 9.63
C ALA A 325 -17.64 -11.82 10.74
N TYR A 326 -17.10 -11.75 11.96
CA TYR A 326 -17.62 -10.89 13.02
C TYR A 326 -17.55 -9.40 12.63
N MET A 327 -16.44 -8.96 12.05
CA MET A 327 -16.26 -7.56 11.63
C MET A 327 -17.21 -7.16 10.49
N GLU A 328 -17.55 -8.09 9.61
CA GLU A 328 -18.49 -7.85 8.52
C GLU A 328 -19.95 -7.90 8.99
N THR A 329 -20.31 -8.89 9.82
CA THR A 329 -21.70 -9.20 10.16
C THR A 329 -22.13 -8.67 11.53
N GLY A 330 -21.22 -8.64 12.50
CA GLY A 330 -21.51 -8.35 13.92
C GLY A 330 -22.00 -9.56 14.70
N SER A 331 -21.98 -10.74 14.10
CA SER A 331 -22.41 -11.97 14.76
C SER A 331 -21.40 -12.39 15.82
N LEU A 332 -21.80 -12.29 17.10
CA LEU A 332 -21.01 -12.72 18.25
C LEU A 332 -20.70 -14.22 18.24
N ASP A 333 -21.52 -15.03 17.54
CA ASP A 333 -21.27 -16.47 17.35
C ASP A 333 -19.91 -16.74 16.70
N MET A 334 -19.47 -15.84 15.82
CA MET A 334 -18.17 -15.95 15.18
C MET A 334 -17.02 -15.78 16.20
N LEU A 335 -17.14 -14.84 17.15
CA LEU A 335 -16.14 -14.70 18.21
C LEU A 335 -16.12 -15.92 19.15
N THR A 336 -17.29 -16.51 19.42
CA THR A 336 -17.41 -17.75 20.19
C THR A 336 -16.72 -18.92 19.47
N TYR A 337 -16.86 -19.02 18.15
CA TYR A 337 -16.20 -20.06 17.35
C TYR A 337 -14.67 -19.96 17.42
N CYS A 338 -14.11 -18.74 17.25
CA CYS A 338 -12.67 -18.56 17.45
C CYS A 338 -12.25 -18.90 18.88
N SER A 339 -13.00 -18.44 19.88
CA SER A 339 -12.68 -18.70 21.29
C SER A 339 -12.63 -20.20 21.59
N GLY A 340 -13.60 -20.97 21.11
CA GLY A 340 -13.62 -22.42 21.26
C GLY A 340 -12.41 -23.12 20.63
N ASN A 341 -11.99 -22.67 19.44
CA ASN A 341 -10.81 -23.22 18.78
C ASN A 341 -9.50 -22.85 19.48
N ALA A 342 -9.39 -21.60 19.95
CA ALA A 342 -8.23 -21.14 20.72
C ALA A 342 -8.08 -21.91 22.04
N VAL A 343 -9.18 -22.18 22.77
CA VAL A 343 -9.13 -22.95 24.01
C VAL A 343 -8.59 -24.37 23.79
N ARG A 344 -8.91 -25.00 22.65
CA ARG A 344 -8.47 -26.37 22.34
C ARG A 344 -6.97 -26.54 22.17
N ILE A 345 -6.23 -25.46 21.89
CA ILE A 345 -4.77 -25.50 21.74
C ILE A 345 -4.03 -24.96 22.98
N LEU A 346 -4.74 -24.35 23.94
CA LEU A 346 -4.12 -23.80 25.15
C LEU A 346 -3.44 -24.88 25.99
N SER A 347 -4.05 -26.05 26.14
CA SER A 347 -3.49 -27.13 26.97
C SER A 347 -2.17 -27.64 26.38
N THR A 348 -2.11 -27.86 25.06
CA THR A 348 -0.87 -28.27 24.38
C THR A 348 0.22 -27.20 24.48
N LEU A 349 -0.14 -25.91 24.37
CA LEU A 349 0.82 -24.82 24.58
C LEU A 349 1.28 -24.71 26.02
N ASP A 350 0.43 -25.06 26.98
CA ASP A 350 0.75 -25.06 28.41
C ASP A 350 1.77 -26.14 28.76
N GLU A 351 1.54 -27.37 28.31
CA GLU A 351 2.47 -28.49 28.48
C GLU A 351 3.87 -28.14 27.93
N LEU A 352 3.94 -27.67 26.69
CA LEU A 352 5.21 -27.25 26.07
C LEU A 352 5.86 -26.06 26.81
N CYS A 353 5.06 -25.13 27.35
CA CYS A 353 5.57 -24.02 28.13
C CYS A 353 6.19 -24.48 29.45
N VAL A 354 5.55 -25.41 30.16
CA VAL A 354 6.07 -26.04 31.39
C VAL A 354 7.36 -26.81 31.10
N GLU A 355 7.48 -27.43 29.94
CA GLU A 355 8.70 -28.07 29.44
C GLU A 355 9.83 -27.08 29.05
N GLY A 356 9.60 -25.77 29.21
CA GLY A 356 10.59 -24.73 29.01
C GLY A 356 10.60 -24.12 27.59
N ASN A 357 9.63 -24.44 26.74
CA ASN A 357 9.52 -23.81 25.42
C ASN A 357 9.00 -22.36 25.55
N THR A 358 9.95 -21.41 25.54
CA THR A 358 9.66 -19.97 25.66
C THR A 358 8.73 -19.43 24.56
N THR A 359 8.77 -20.00 23.36
CA THR A 359 7.86 -19.59 22.28
C THR A 359 6.43 -20.02 22.58
N SER A 360 6.23 -21.23 23.10
CA SER A 360 4.92 -21.73 23.53
C SER A 360 4.36 -20.89 24.69
N CYS A 361 5.19 -20.51 25.66
CA CYS A 361 4.78 -19.60 26.74
C CYS A 361 4.30 -18.23 26.22
N ASN A 362 5.02 -17.66 25.25
CA ASN A 362 4.64 -16.38 24.64
C ASN A 362 3.30 -16.49 23.89
N ILE A 363 3.12 -17.52 23.06
CA ILE A 363 1.85 -17.72 22.33
C ILE A 363 0.70 -17.97 23.30
N LYS A 364 0.90 -18.79 24.35
CA LYS A 364 -0.10 -19.01 25.39
C LYS A 364 -0.58 -17.68 25.99
N SER A 365 0.35 -16.80 26.35
CA SER A 365 0.02 -15.47 26.90
C SER A 365 -0.76 -14.61 25.90
N VAL A 366 -0.34 -14.59 24.62
CA VAL A 366 -1.04 -13.86 23.55
C VAL A 366 -2.45 -14.40 23.33
N LEU A 367 -2.63 -15.73 23.31
CA LEU A 367 -3.91 -16.38 23.11
C LEU A 367 -4.86 -16.18 24.31
N ALA A 368 -4.34 -16.22 25.53
CA ALA A 368 -5.12 -15.88 26.72
C ALA A 368 -5.59 -14.42 26.71
N SER A 369 -4.76 -13.50 26.19
CA SER A 369 -5.14 -12.09 26.03
C SER A 369 -6.20 -11.91 24.94
N LEU A 370 -6.05 -12.62 23.82
CA LEU A 370 -7.04 -12.69 22.75
C LEU A 370 -8.41 -13.12 23.26
N LEU A 371 -8.47 -14.23 24.01
CA LEU A 371 -9.70 -14.77 24.59
C LEU A 371 -10.35 -13.80 25.57
N ARG A 372 -9.55 -13.12 26.39
CA ARG A 372 -10.04 -12.11 27.33
C ARG A 372 -10.70 -10.95 26.59
N ASP A 373 -10.08 -10.46 25.53
CA ASP A 373 -10.62 -9.35 24.74
C ASP A 373 -11.87 -9.73 23.97
N MET A 374 -11.90 -10.94 23.41
CA MET A 374 -13.12 -11.48 22.80
C MET A 374 -14.26 -11.56 23.82
N ALA A 375 -13.97 -12.04 25.04
CA ALA A 375 -14.97 -12.09 26.11
C ALA A 375 -15.49 -10.69 26.50
N TYR A 376 -14.63 -9.67 26.53
CA TYR A 376 -15.08 -8.29 26.76
C TYR A 376 -16.01 -7.80 25.65
N SER A 377 -15.71 -8.10 24.39
CA SER A 377 -16.58 -7.75 23.26
C SER A 377 -17.91 -8.52 23.23
N LEU A 378 -18.02 -9.66 23.90
CA LEU A 378 -19.28 -10.42 24.02
C LEU A 378 -20.25 -9.84 25.06
N VAL A 379 -19.74 -9.03 26.01
CA VAL A 379 -20.53 -8.52 27.16
C VAL A 379 -20.79 -7.00 27.06
N SER A 380 -20.11 -6.31 26.14
CA SER A 380 -20.35 -4.91 25.76
C SER A 380 -21.40 -4.79 24.67
#